data_AF-A0A8C6AWG2-F1
#
_entry.id   AF-A0A8C6AWG2-F1
#
_cell.length_a   1.000
_cell.length_b   1.000
_cell.length_c   1.000
_cell.angle_alpha   90.00
_cell.angle_beta   90.00
_cell.angle_gamma   90.00
#
_symmetry.space_group_name_H-M   'P 1'
#
loop_
_entity.id
_entity.type
_entity.pdbx_description
1 polymer ?
#
loop_
_entity_poly.entity_id
_entity_poly.type
_entity_poly.pdbx_seq_one_letter_code
_entity_poly.pdbx_strand_id
1 'polypeptide(L)'
;MKRDGSEETSTAVMQKTPIILSKPPAERSKQPPTPTAPAAPPAPAPLEKPIVLMKPREEGKGPAATASASTPEGTAPPPPAAPAPPKGEKEGQRPTQPVYQIQNRGMGTAAPAAMDPVVGQAKLLPPERMKHSIKLVDDQMNWCDSAIEYLLDQTDVLVVGVLGLQGTGKSMVMSLLSANTPEEDQRAYVFRAQSAEMKERGGNQTSGIDFFITQERIVFLDTQPILSPSILDHLINNDRKLPPEYSLPHTYVEMQSLQIAAFLFTVCHVVIVVQDWFTDLSLYRFLQTAEMVKPSTPSPSHESSSSSGSDEGTEYYPHLVFLQNKARREDFCPRKLRQMHLVIDQLMAHSHLRYKGTLSMLQCNVFPGLPPDFLDCEVNLFLMPFMDSEAESETPPRAGPSSSPLFSLLPGYRGHPSFQSLVSKLRSQVMSMARPQLSHTILTEKNWFHYAARIWDGVKKSSALAEYSRLLA
;
A
#
# COMPACT_ATOMS: atom_id res chain seq x y z
N MET A 1 -4.51 -59.85 -45.15
CA MET A 1 -5.52 -60.74 -45.78
C MET A 1 -6.80 -59.93 -46.03
N LYS A 2 -7.76 -60.49 -46.77
CA LYS A 2 -9.04 -59.93 -47.29
C LYS A 2 -9.72 -58.73 -46.58
N ARG A 3 -10.57 -58.06 -47.38
CA ARG A 3 -11.71 -57.19 -47.02
C ARG A 3 -12.70 -57.96 -46.07
N ASP A 4 -13.69 -57.37 -45.40
CA ASP A 4 -14.72 -56.43 -45.87
C ASP A 4 -15.13 -55.39 -44.83
N GLY A 5 -15.97 -54.43 -45.24
CA GLY A 5 -16.57 -53.40 -44.39
C GLY A 5 -18.09 -53.43 -44.43
N SER A 6 -18.71 -52.74 -43.49
CA SER A 6 -20.14 -52.39 -43.52
C SER A 6 -20.33 -51.03 -42.85
N GLU A 7 -21.06 -50.15 -43.51
CA GLU A 7 -21.57 -48.91 -42.91
C GLU A 7 -22.90 -49.23 -42.22
N GLU A 8 -23.16 -48.63 -41.07
CA GLU A 8 -24.52 -48.15 -40.77
C GLU A 8 -24.47 -46.92 -39.85
N THR A 9 -25.61 -46.23 -39.72
CA THR A 9 -25.64 -44.79 -39.42
C THR A 9 -26.33 -44.44 -38.11
N SER A 10 -26.17 -43.18 -37.69
CA SER A 10 -26.97 -42.48 -36.67
C SER A 10 -26.68 -42.91 -35.20
N THR A 11 -26.88 -42.08 -34.17
CA THR A 11 -27.46 -40.72 -34.08
C THR A 11 -26.57 -39.77 -33.25
N ALA A 12 -26.55 -38.47 -33.58
CA ALA A 12 -25.94 -37.46 -32.71
C ALA A 12 -26.91 -37.01 -31.59
N VAL A 13 -26.48 -37.09 -30.33
CA VAL A 13 -27.32 -36.71 -29.17
C VAL A 13 -27.22 -35.21 -28.89
N MET A 14 -28.17 -34.44 -29.42
CA MET A 14 -28.33 -33.02 -29.08
C MET A 14 -28.90 -32.86 -27.66
N GLN A 15 -28.10 -32.32 -26.74
CA GLN A 15 -28.60 -31.87 -25.43
C GLN A 15 -29.50 -30.63 -25.62
N LYS A 16 -30.75 -30.71 -25.14
CA LYS A 16 -31.72 -29.61 -25.20
C LYS A 16 -31.69 -28.80 -23.91
N THR A 17 -31.39 -27.50 -24.01
CA THR A 17 -31.65 -26.54 -22.94
C THR A 17 -33.16 -26.30 -22.76
N PRO A 18 -33.66 -26.13 -21.52
CA PRO A 18 -35.08 -25.90 -21.27
C PRO A 18 -35.50 -24.48 -21.65
N ILE A 19 -36.56 -24.35 -22.44
CA ILE A 19 -37.16 -23.06 -22.82
C ILE A 19 -38.21 -22.68 -21.78
N ILE A 20 -38.02 -21.54 -21.11
CA ILE A 20 -39.01 -20.98 -20.18
C ILE A 20 -40.04 -20.17 -20.99
N LEU A 21 -41.27 -20.65 -21.05
CA LEU A 21 -42.35 -20.03 -21.82
C LEU A 21 -43.16 -19.05 -20.93
N SER A 22 -43.00 -17.75 -21.14
CA SER A 22 -43.82 -16.72 -20.49
C SER A 22 -45.21 -16.61 -21.13
N LYS A 23 -46.27 -16.55 -20.31
CA LYS A 23 -47.64 -16.28 -20.78
C LYS A 23 -47.88 -14.77 -20.93
N PRO A 24 -48.55 -14.31 -22.01
CA PRO A 24 -48.93 -12.91 -22.15
C PRO A 24 -50.12 -12.54 -21.23
N PRO A 25 -50.28 -11.26 -20.87
CA PRO A 25 -51.41 -10.78 -20.07
C PRO A 25 -52.68 -10.64 -20.92
N ALA A 26 -53.84 -10.79 -20.27
CA ALA A 26 -55.15 -10.48 -20.84
C ALA A 26 -55.98 -9.67 -19.84
N GLU A 27 -56.76 -8.72 -20.33
CA GLU A 27 -57.48 -7.75 -19.51
C GLU A 27 -58.71 -8.33 -18.82
N ARG A 28 -58.94 -7.94 -17.56
CA ARG A 28 -60.31 -7.64 -17.10
C ARG A 28 -60.33 -6.70 -15.89
N SER A 29 -61.13 -5.64 -16.00
CA SER A 29 -61.28 -4.60 -14.99
C SER A 29 -62.51 -4.82 -14.09
N LYS A 30 -62.36 -4.52 -12.79
CA LYS A 30 -63.40 -3.97 -11.88
C LYS A 30 -62.85 -3.70 -10.47
N GLN A 31 -63.01 -2.47 -9.99
CA GLN A 31 -63.01 -2.05 -8.56
C GLN A 31 -64.31 -2.54 -7.86
N PRO A 32 -64.48 -2.49 -6.51
CA PRO A 32 -63.97 -1.49 -5.53
C PRO A 32 -63.59 -2.08 -4.13
N PRO A 33 -63.55 -1.32 -3.02
CA PRO A 33 -62.99 0.03 -2.75
C PRO A 33 -61.82 -0.01 -1.72
N THR A 34 -61.26 1.15 -1.39
CA THR A 34 -60.15 1.34 -0.43
C THR A 34 -60.59 1.45 1.05
N PRO A 35 -59.85 0.86 2.00
CA PRO A 35 -59.72 1.36 3.37
C PRO A 35 -58.59 2.40 3.50
N THR A 36 -58.71 3.34 4.44
CA THR A 36 -57.80 4.48 4.64
C THR A 36 -56.48 4.12 5.34
N ALA A 37 -55.38 4.76 4.94
CA ALA A 37 -54.11 4.69 5.66
C ALA A 37 -54.14 5.52 6.97
N PRO A 38 -53.61 5.00 8.10
CA PRO A 38 -53.32 5.81 9.29
C PRO A 38 -52.15 6.77 9.01
N ALA A 39 -52.15 7.94 9.65
CA ALA A 39 -51.09 8.92 9.52
C ALA A 39 -49.80 8.48 10.25
N ALA A 40 -48.64 8.86 9.71
CA ALA A 40 -47.35 8.67 10.39
C ALA A 40 -47.22 9.62 11.60
N PRO A 41 -46.67 9.16 12.74
CA PRO A 41 -46.39 10.03 13.88
C PRO A 41 -45.20 10.96 13.59
N PRO A 42 -45.16 12.18 14.15
CA PRO A 42 -44.04 13.10 14.00
C PRO A 42 -42.78 12.60 14.73
N ALA A 43 -41.60 12.96 14.21
CA ALA A 43 -40.32 12.59 14.81
C ALA A 43 -40.11 13.27 16.18
N PRO A 44 -39.53 12.57 17.18
CA PRO A 44 -39.17 13.17 18.46
C PRO A 44 -37.96 14.12 18.32
N ALA A 45 -38.02 15.26 19.00
CA ALA A 45 -36.89 16.19 19.10
C ALA A 45 -35.75 15.61 19.98
N PRO A 46 -34.49 16.07 19.84
CA PRO A 46 -33.37 15.57 20.62
C PRO A 46 -33.53 15.84 22.11
N LEU A 47 -33.38 14.82 22.95
CA LEU A 47 -33.30 14.96 24.40
C LEU A 47 -31.85 15.24 24.82
N GLU A 48 -31.62 16.41 25.41
CA GLU A 48 -30.38 16.73 26.10
C GLU A 48 -30.14 15.74 27.25
N LYS A 49 -28.89 15.30 27.43
CA LYS A 49 -28.46 14.47 28.57
C LYS A 49 -27.48 15.27 29.43
N PRO A 50 -27.70 15.35 30.76
CA PRO A 50 -26.91 16.22 31.63
C PRO A 50 -25.48 15.69 31.85
N ILE A 51 -24.53 16.61 31.94
CA ILE A 51 -23.12 16.33 32.22
C ILE A 51 -22.95 15.99 33.71
N VAL A 52 -22.52 14.76 34.02
CA VAL A 52 -22.24 14.33 35.40
C VAL A 52 -20.73 14.46 35.68
N LEU A 53 -20.34 15.56 36.32
CA LEU A 53 -18.96 15.82 36.73
C LEU A 53 -18.61 15.05 38.01
N MET A 54 -17.84 13.97 37.89
CA MET A 54 -17.31 13.25 39.06
C MET A 54 -16.11 13.97 39.68
N LYS A 55 -16.22 14.34 40.97
CA LYS A 55 -15.10 14.79 41.81
C LYS A 55 -14.60 13.64 42.69
N PRO A 56 -13.28 13.36 42.71
CA PRO A 56 -12.67 12.56 43.77
C PRO A 56 -12.80 13.25 45.15
N ARG A 57 -12.88 12.46 46.23
CA ARG A 57 -12.98 12.91 47.62
C ARG A 57 -11.68 12.58 48.38
N GLU A 58 -11.13 13.57 49.09
CA GLU A 58 -10.10 13.34 50.11
C GLU A 58 -10.72 12.93 51.45
N GLU A 59 -10.12 11.93 52.10
CA GLU A 59 -10.08 11.75 53.55
C GLU A 59 -8.75 11.07 53.95
N GLY A 60 -8.28 11.29 55.18
CA GLY A 60 -7.04 10.67 55.67
C GLY A 60 -6.74 10.96 57.14
N LYS A 61 -5.71 10.30 57.69
CA LYS A 61 -5.06 10.60 58.99
C LYS A 61 -3.74 9.81 59.14
N GLY A 62 -2.80 10.35 59.93
CA GLY A 62 -1.52 9.71 60.30
C GLY A 62 -1.62 8.88 61.60
N PRO A 63 -0.67 8.92 62.57
CA PRO A 63 0.34 9.98 62.80
C PRO A 63 1.76 9.49 63.27
N ALA A 64 2.57 10.46 63.77
CA ALA A 64 3.83 10.34 64.55
C ALA A 64 5.14 10.02 63.78
N ALA A 65 6.35 10.47 64.16
CA ALA A 65 6.88 11.62 64.97
C ALA A 65 8.45 11.65 64.77
N THR A 66 9.34 12.48 65.35
CA THR A 66 9.40 13.50 66.44
C THR A 66 10.44 14.61 66.11
N ALA A 67 10.57 15.65 66.96
CA ALA A 67 11.79 16.47 67.28
C ALA A 67 12.52 17.29 66.16
N SER A 68 13.17 18.45 66.42
CA SER A 68 13.16 19.40 67.57
C SER A 68 13.95 20.71 67.29
N ALA A 69 13.42 21.87 67.74
CA ALA A 69 14.12 23.14 68.08
C ALA A 69 14.95 23.90 66.98
N SER A 70 15.25 25.20 67.06
CA SER A 70 15.07 26.23 68.11
C SER A 70 14.73 27.65 67.57
N THR A 71 14.32 28.57 68.45
CA THR A 71 13.99 30.01 68.22
C THR A 71 15.09 30.92 68.86
N PRO A 72 14.97 32.26 69.14
CA PRO A 72 13.95 33.29 68.81
C PRO A 72 14.49 34.70 68.36
N GLU A 73 13.56 35.66 68.13
CA GLU A 73 13.51 37.14 68.40
C GLU A 73 14.77 38.06 68.39
N GLY A 74 14.69 39.37 68.05
CA GLY A 74 13.55 40.20 67.61
C GLY A 74 13.80 41.75 67.66
N THR A 75 12.75 42.54 67.35
CA THR A 75 12.58 44.03 67.51
C THR A 75 13.34 45.04 66.60
N ALA A 76 12.75 46.25 66.47
CA ALA A 76 13.09 47.42 65.62
C ALA A 76 12.68 48.73 66.39
N PRO A 77 12.49 49.97 65.85
CA PRO A 77 12.66 50.59 64.50
C PRO A 77 13.42 51.98 64.63
N PRO A 78 13.18 53.10 63.87
CA PRO A 78 12.49 53.41 62.60
C PRO A 78 13.41 54.15 61.54
N PRO A 79 13.06 55.24 60.79
CA PRO A 79 13.08 55.21 59.31
C PRO A 79 13.84 56.44 58.68
N PRO A 80 13.58 56.97 57.44
CA PRO A 80 12.82 56.47 56.28
C PRO A 80 13.51 56.55 54.89
N ALA A 81 13.05 55.72 53.95
CA ALA A 81 12.99 56.01 52.49
C ALA A 81 11.86 55.17 51.86
N ALA A 82 11.23 55.63 50.76
CA ALA A 82 9.94 55.10 50.31
C ALA A 82 10.02 53.93 49.28
N PRO A 83 9.11 52.93 49.35
CA PRO A 83 9.03 51.81 48.40
C PRO A 83 7.92 51.97 47.33
N ALA A 84 7.91 51.09 46.33
CA ALA A 84 6.77 50.85 45.42
C ALA A 84 6.54 49.32 45.20
N PRO A 85 5.29 48.82 45.04
CA PRO A 85 4.99 47.38 45.27
C PRO A 85 4.50 46.56 44.04
N PRO A 86 4.52 45.21 44.11
CA PRO A 86 4.03 44.29 43.08
C PRO A 86 2.76 43.48 43.46
N LYS A 87 2.18 42.78 42.47
CA LYS A 87 1.26 41.60 42.49
C LYS A 87 1.15 41.11 41.03
N GLY A 88 0.78 39.89 40.62
CA GLY A 88 0.21 38.65 41.21
C GLY A 88 -0.48 37.93 40.01
N GLU A 89 -0.67 36.61 39.87
CA GLU A 89 -0.76 35.42 40.75
C GLU A 89 -0.43 34.15 39.89
N LYS A 90 0.26 33.09 40.41
CA LYS A 90 -0.28 31.79 40.91
C LYS A 90 -1.10 30.96 39.87
N GLU A 91 -1.05 29.62 39.77
CA GLU A 91 -0.31 28.56 40.49
C GLU A 91 -0.31 27.24 39.65
N GLY A 92 0.56 26.25 39.94
CA GLY A 92 0.45 24.89 39.38
C GLY A 92 1.76 24.07 39.36
N GLN A 93 1.75 22.85 39.90
CA GLN A 93 2.92 21.95 39.95
C GLN A 93 2.54 20.48 39.68
N ARG A 94 3.56 19.68 39.30
CA ARG A 94 3.58 18.21 39.03
C ARG A 94 2.95 17.72 37.70
N PRO A 95 3.35 16.52 37.21
CA PRO A 95 4.53 15.70 37.56
C PRO A 95 5.48 15.44 36.36
N THR A 96 6.68 14.95 36.64
CA THR A 96 7.68 14.56 35.64
C THR A 96 7.49 13.12 35.13
N GLN A 97 7.72 12.90 33.83
CA GLN A 97 8.24 11.62 33.30
C GLN A 97 9.39 11.91 32.31
N PRO A 98 10.37 11.00 32.15
CA PRO A 98 11.65 11.33 31.53
C PRO A 98 11.63 11.26 29.99
N VAL A 99 11.97 12.38 29.34
CA VAL A 99 12.41 12.37 27.94
C VAL A 99 13.87 11.90 27.91
N TYR A 100 14.12 10.72 27.35
CA TYR A 100 15.48 10.22 27.12
C TYR A 100 16.14 11.01 25.98
N GLN A 101 16.94 12.02 26.32
CA GLN A 101 17.77 12.73 25.35
C GLN A 101 18.85 11.80 24.78
N ILE A 102 18.80 11.54 23.47
CA ILE A 102 19.89 10.88 22.75
C ILE A 102 21.08 11.84 22.74
N GLN A 103 22.18 11.42 23.39
CA GLN A 103 23.28 12.31 23.75
C GLN A 103 24.28 12.47 22.59
N ASN A 104 24.04 13.45 21.70
CA ASN A 104 24.99 13.86 20.66
C ASN A 104 26.30 14.40 21.28
N ARG A 105 27.27 13.50 21.50
CA ARG A 105 28.51 13.80 22.23
C ARG A 105 29.58 14.45 21.34
N GLY A 106 29.39 15.74 21.08
CA GLY A 106 30.44 16.75 20.98
C GLY A 106 31.51 16.61 19.89
N MET A 107 31.44 17.51 18.90
CA MET A 107 32.60 17.89 18.09
C MET A 107 33.07 19.27 18.54
N GLY A 108 34.20 19.34 19.25
CA GLY A 108 34.76 20.58 19.77
C GLY A 108 35.41 21.43 18.66
N THR A 109 35.41 22.76 18.83
CA THR A 109 35.98 23.69 17.85
C THR A 109 37.51 23.57 17.79
N ALA A 110 38.01 22.98 16.71
CA ALA A 110 39.41 23.05 16.28
C ALA A 110 39.47 23.62 14.86
N ALA A 111 40.45 24.49 14.59
CA ALA A 111 40.61 25.11 13.27
C ALA A 111 41.04 24.07 12.21
N PRO A 112 40.63 24.22 10.94
CA PRO A 112 40.99 23.27 9.89
C PRO A 112 42.48 23.37 9.55
N ALA A 113 43.27 22.39 10.01
CA ALA A 113 44.54 22.07 9.38
C ALA A 113 44.29 21.64 7.92
N ALA A 114 45.24 21.94 7.02
CA ALA A 114 45.06 21.72 5.59
C ALA A 114 44.74 20.25 5.28
N MET A 115 43.60 20.01 4.62
CA MET A 115 43.23 18.67 4.17
C MET A 115 44.01 18.29 2.92
N ASP A 116 44.64 17.11 2.95
CA ASP A 116 45.30 16.53 1.79
C ASP A 116 44.28 16.28 0.66
N PRO A 117 44.44 16.87 -0.54
CA PRO A 117 43.44 16.80 -1.60
C PRO A 117 43.15 15.38 -2.09
N VAL A 118 44.06 14.42 -1.87
CA VAL A 118 43.84 13.00 -2.24
C VAL A 118 42.71 12.37 -1.41
N VAL A 119 42.62 12.72 -0.12
CA VAL A 119 41.59 12.17 0.79
C VAL A 119 40.20 12.73 0.48
N GLY A 120 40.11 13.89 -0.15
CA GLY A 120 38.85 14.46 -0.64
C GLY A 120 38.23 13.64 -1.78
N GLN A 121 39.06 13.13 -2.71
CA GLN A 121 38.58 12.37 -3.86
C GLN A 121 38.05 10.98 -3.49
N ALA A 122 38.66 10.32 -2.49
CA ALA A 122 38.18 9.02 -1.98
C ALA A 122 36.74 9.06 -1.43
N LYS A 123 36.25 10.23 -1.01
CA LYS A 123 34.88 10.45 -0.50
C LYS A 123 33.84 10.73 -1.60
N LEU A 124 34.23 10.72 -2.87
CA LEU A 124 33.36 10.95 -4.03
C LEU A 124 33.15 9.69 -4.90
N LEU A 125 33.62 8.52 -4.43
CA LEU A 125 33.25 7.24 -5.03
C LEU A 125 31.73 7.01 -4.85
N PRO A 126 31.00 6.58 -5.89
CA PRO A 126 29.59 6.26 -5.74
C PRO A 126 29.40 5.06 -4.80
N PRO A 127 28.28 4.98 -4.06
CA PRO A 127 27.97 3.83 -3.21
C PRO A 127 27.85 2.55 -4.04
N GLU A 128 28.03 1.38 -3.39
CA GLU A 128 27.97 0.10 -4.09
C GLU A 128 26.61 -0.11 -4.76
N ARG A 129 26.62 -0.38 -6.07
CA ARG A 129 25.42 -0.60 -6.86
C ARG A 129 24.95 -2.05 -6.70
N MET A 130 23.79 -2.23 -6.09
CA MET A 130 23.07 -3.51 -6.07
C MET A 130 22.86 -4.06 -7.50
N LYS A 131 23.10 -5.36 -7.68
CA LYS A 131 22.92 -6.07 -8.96
C LYS A 131 21.63 -6.90 -9.02
N HIS A 132 21.15 -7.36 -7.87
CA HIS A 132 19.91 -8.11 -7.67
C HIS A 132 19.28 -7.66 -6.34
N SER A 133 18.01 -8.00 -6.10
CA SER A 133 17.37 -7.80 -4.80
C SER A 133 17.97 -8.69 -3.72
N ILE A 134 17.83 -8.25 -2.47
CA ILE A 134 18.18 -9.01 -1.25
C ILE A 134 16.94 -9.14 -0.37
N LYS A 135 16.94 -10.08 0.58
CA LYS A 135 15.83 -10.21 1.53
C LYS A 135 15.85 -9.06 2.55
N LEU A 136 14.69 -8.47 2.76
CA LEU A 136 14.35 -7.62 3.91
C LEU A 136 13.59 -8.44 4.97
N VAL A 137 12.73 -9.34 4.50
CA VAL A 137 12.02 -10.33 5.31
C VAL A 137 12.17 -11.70 4.64
N ASP A 138 12.50 -12.73 5.42
CA ASP A 138 12.71 -14.10 4.95
C ASP A 138 11.41 -14.90 4.70
N ASP A 139 11.52 -16.19 4.36
CA ASP A 139 10.39 -17.11 4.15
C ASP A 139 9.70 -17.57 5.44
N GLN A 140 10.17 -17.09 6.60
CA GLN A 140 9.72 -17.42 7.95
C GLN A 140 9.23 -16.15 8.70
N MET A 141 9.08 -15.02 7.99
CA MET A 141 8.64 -13.73 8.50
C MET A 141 9.61 -13.08 9.52
N ASN A 142 10.90 -13.36 9.44
CA ASN A 142 11.95 -12.71 10.22
C ASN A 142 12.61 -11.58 9.44
N TRP A 143 13.12 -10.58 10.16
CA TRP A 143 13.82 -9.43 9.60
C TRP A 143 15.25 -9.78 9.17
N CYS A 144 15.77 -9.12 8.13
CA CYS A 144 17.13 -9.32 7.61
C CYS A 144 17.91 -7.99 7.59
N ASP A 145 18.96 -7.88 8.41
CA ASP A 145 19.74 -6.63 8.56
C ASP A 145 20.66 -6.29 7.38
N SER A 146 20.88 -7.22 6.43
CA SER A 146 21.83 -7.07 5.31
C SER A 146 21.58 -5.88 4.39
N ALA A 147 20.38 -5.28 4.39
CA ALA A 147 20.11 -4.12 3.54
C ALA A 147 20.77 -2.82 4.03
N ILE A 148 21.13 -2.71 5.32
CA ILE A 148 21.70 -1.48 5.88
C ILE A 148 23.06 -1.10 5.26
N GLU A 149 23.77 -2.06 4.68
CA GLU A 149 25.08 -1.87 4.03
C GLU A 149 24.97 -1.03 2.73
N TYR A 150 23.82 -1.05 2.06
CA TYR A 150 23.56 -0.28 0.84
C TYR A 150 22.93 1.09 1.09
N LEU A 151 22.63 1.42 2.36
CA LEU A 151 21.93 2.64 2.77
C LEU A 151 22.89 3.75 3.23
N LEU A 152 22.48 4.99 3.00
CA LEU A 152 23.22 6.20 3.31
C LEU A 152 22.50 7.05 4.36
N ASP A 153 23.25 7.98 4.96
CA ASP A 153 22.71 9.00 5.86
C ASP A 153 22.12 10.19 5.09
N GLN A 154 21.42 9.89 3.99
CA GLN A 154 20.71 10.84 3.13
C GLN A 154 19.22 10.85 3.49
N THR A 155 18.57 12.01 3.35
CA THR A 155 17.12 12.22 3.57
C THR A 155 16.38 12.26 2.23
N ASP A 156 15.06 12.45 2.25
CA ASP A 156 14.20 12.48 1.04
C ASP A 156 14.17 11.14 0.28
N VAL A 157 14.19 10.02 1.00
CA VAL A 157 14.05 8.68 0.43
C VAL A 157 12.63 8.46 -0.11
N LEU A 158 12.50 8.00 -1.36
CA LEU A 158 11.23 7.49 -1.90
C LEU A 158 11.17 5.97 -1.71
N VAL A 159 9.99 5.46 -1.34
CA VAL A 159 9.78 4.05 -0.99
C VAL A 159 8.51 3.55 -1.68
N VAL A 160 8.68 2.56 -2.55
CA VAL A 160 7.60 1.97 -3.37
C VAL A 160 7.42 0.50 -2.97
N GLY A 161 6.26 0.18 -2.41
CA GLY A 161 5.82 -1.19 -2.15
C GLY A 161 4.90 -1.72 -3.24
N VAL A 162 4.70 -3.04 -3.29
CA VAL A 162 3.76 -3.69 -4.21
C VAL A 162 2.88 -4.71 -3.48
N LEU A 163 1.62 -4.83 -3.92
CA LEU A 163 0.66 -5.83 -3.44
C LEU A 163 -0.05 -6.47 -4.65
N GLY A 164 -0.69 -7.61 -4.42
CA GLY A 164 -1.46 -8.34 -5.43
C GLY A 164 -1.22 -9.85 -5.43
N LEU A 165 -2.11 -10.56 -6.11
CA LEU A 165 -2.21 -12.02 -6.10
C LEU A 165 -1.01 -12.74 -6.74
N GLN A 166 -1.06 -14.07 -6.73
CA GLN A 166 -0.12 -14.92 -7.46
C GLN A 166 -0.30 -14.73 -8.98
N GLY A 167 0.80 -14.75 -9.75
CA GLY A 167 0.76 -14.66 -11.21
C GLY A 167 0.40 -13.29 -11.83
N THR A 168 0.10 -12.26 -11.02
CA THR A 168 -0.28 -10.92 -11.53
C THR A 168 0.87 -10.14 -12.17
N GLY A 169 2.13 -10.45 -11.82
CA GLY A 169 3.33 -9.87 -12.44
C GLY A 169 4.14 -8.88 -11.59
N LYS A 170 3.86 -8.76 -10.28
CA LYS A 170 4.55 -7.83 -9.34
C LYS A 170 6.06 -7.68 -9.56
N SER A 171 6.83 -8.77 -9.44
CA SER A 171 8.30 -8.77 -9.56
C SER A 171 8.81 -8.29 -10.92
N MET A 172 8.06 -8.57 -12.01
CA MET A 172 8.37 -8.07 -13.35
C MET A 172 8.14 -6.57 -13.43
N VAL A 173 7.01 -6.07 -12.91
CA VAL A 173 6.72 -4.63 -12.83
C VAL A 173 7.79 -3.92 -11.99
N MET A 174 8.11 -4.42 -10.79
CA MET A 174 9.10 -3.81 -9.89
C MET A 174 10.51 -3.80 -10.49
N SER A 175 10.89 -4.81 -11.26
CA SER A 175 12.17 -4.84 -12.00
C SER A 175 12.19 -3.80 -13.13
N LEU A 176 11.10 -3.69 -13.89
CA LEU A 176 10.92 -2.73 -14.98
C LEU A 176 10.68 -1.28 -14.52
N LEU A 177 10.37 -1.05 -13.24
CA LEU A 177 10.32 0.29 -12.64
C LEU A 177 11.65 0.70 -12.01
N SER A 178 12.43 -0.25 -11.49
CA SER A 178 13.63 0.05 -10.71
C SER A 178 14.94 0.11 -11.52
N ALA A 179 15.24 -0.88 -12.36
CA ALA A 179 16.56 -0.97 -13.00
C ALA A 179 16.59 -1.61 -14.40
N ASN A 180 15.66 -2.51 -14.72
CA ASN A 180 15.68 -3.28 -15.96
C ASN A 180 14.86 -2.60 -17.07
N THR A 181 15.10 -3.03 -18.31
CA THR A 181 14.37 -2.64 -19.52
C THR A 181 13.59 -3.82 -20.11
N PRO A 182 12.51 -3.61 -20.88
CA PRO A 182 11.73 -4.70 -21.48
C PRO A 182 12.52 -5.61 -22.42
N GLU A 183 13.64 -5.14 -22.94
CA GLU A 183 14.53 -5.83 -23.89
C GLU A 183 15.51 -6.79 -23.20
N GLU A 184 15.58 -6.79 -21.87
CA GLU A 184 16.43 -7.71 -21.08
C GLU A 184 15.76 -9.06 -20.81
N ASP A 185 16.56 -10.14 -20.78
CA ASP A 185 16.13 -11.46 -20.32
C ASP A 185 15.55 -11.37 -18.89
N GLN A 186 14.42 -12.03 -18.66
CA GLN A 186 13.77 -12.18 -17.35
C GLN A 186 14.69 -12.80 -16.28
N ARG A 187 15.80 -13.45 -16.68
CA ARG A 187 16.87 -13.94 -15.80
C ARG A 187 17.78 -12.83 -15.25
N ALA A 188 17.88 -11.68 -15.93
CA ALA A 188 18.66 -10.52 -15.51
C ALA A 188 17.85 -9.54 -14.62
N TYR A 189 16.54 -9.78 -14.46
CA TYR A 189 15.67 -8.94 -13.65
C TYR A 189 16.10 -8.91 -12.18
N VAL A 190 16.11 -7.72 -11.57
CA VAL A 190 16.59 -7.54 -10.19
C VAL A 190 15.69 -8.24 -9.17
N PHE A 191 14.37 -8.30 -9.41
CA PHE A 191 13.43 -9.18 -8.71
C PHE A 191 13.08 -10.38 -9.60
N ARG A 192 13.36 -11.59 -9.13
CA ARG A 192 13.30 -12.82 -9.94
C ARG A 192 11.87 -13.16 -10.39
N ALA A 193 11.61 -13.08 -11.70
CA ALA A 193 10.33 -13.45 -12.29
C ALA A 193 10.06 -14.97 -12.23
N GLN A 194 8.77 -15.34 -12.24
CA GLN A 194 8.30 -16.73 -12.15
C GLN A 194 8.67 -17.54 -13.42
N SER A 195 9.44 -18.63 -13.24
CA SER A 195 9.87 -19.52 -14.34
C SER A 195 8.71 -20.31 -14.97
N ALA A 196 8.94 -20.90 -16.14
CA ALA A 196 7.96 -21.77 -16.82
C ALA A 196 7.60 -23.00 -15.95
N GLU A 197 8.61 -23.73 -15.45
CA GLU A 197 8.44 -24.85 -14.52
C GLU A 197 7.59 -24.48 -13.29
N MET A 198 7.77 -23.28 -12.73
CA MET A 198 7.01 -22.80 -11.58
C MET A 198 5.56 -22.41 -11.96
N LYS A 199 5.31 -22.00 -13.20
CA LYS A 199 3.95 -21.78 -13.74
C LYS A 199 3.22 -23.10 -13.96
N GLU A 200 3.90 -24.09 -14.55
CA GLU A 200 3.38 -25.44 -14.79
C GLU A 200 2.99 -26.16 -13.47
N ARG A 201 3.75 -25.95 -12.39
CA ARG A 201 3.42 -26.45 -11.05
C ARG A 201 2.48 -25.55 -10.24
N GLY A 202 2.06 -24.40 -10.75
CA GLY A 202 1.21 -23.45 -10.03
C GLY A 202 1.84 -22.84 -8.77
N GLY A 203 3.18 -22.79 -8.67
CA GLY A 203 3.90 -22.29 -7.50
C GLY A 203 4.22 -20.78 -7.54
N ASN A 204 4.66 -20.22 -6.41
CA ASN A 204 5.16 -18.84 -6.31
C ASN A 204 6.69 -18.80 -6.43
N GLN A 205 7.24 -17.66 -6.86
CA GLN A 205 8.69 -17.42 -6.95
C GLN A 205 9.21 -16.49 -5.85
N THR A 206 8.43 -15.47 -5.46
CA THR A 206 8.72 -14.57 -4.34
C THR A 206 8.24 -15.18 -3.01
N SER A 207 9.05 -15.07 -1.98
CA SER A 207 8.77 -15.45 -0.57
C SER A 207 9.30 -14.34 0.35
N GLY A 208 8.57 -14.02 1.42
CA GLY A 208 8.90 -12.89 2.28
C GLY A 208 8.77 -11.54 1.56
N ILE A 209 9.74 -10.64 1.81
CA ILE A 209 9.85 -9.32 1.17
C ILE A 209 11.28 -9.13 0.65
N ASP A 210 11.42 -8.83 -0.64
CA ASP A 210 12.68 -8.48 -1.30
C ASP A 210 12.85 -6.96 -1.38
N PHE A 211 14.07 -6.48 -1.12
CA PHE A 211 14.49 -5.07 -1.15
C PHE A 211 15.49 -4.83 -2.28
N PHE A 212 15.37 -3.66 -2.92
CA PHE A 212 16.34 -3.12 -3.87
C PHE A 212 16.36 -1.59 -3.79
N ILE A 213 17.54 -0.96 -3.89
CA ILE A 213 17.67 0.51 -4.00
C ILE A 213 18.37 0.90 -5.30
N THR A 214 17.80 1.87 -6.03
CA THR A 214 18.29 2.31 -7.34
C THR A 214 19.43 3.33 -7.23
N GLN A 215 20.00 3.75 -8.37
CA GLN A 215 21.03 4.79 -8.38
C GLN A 215 20.47 6.17 -7.97
N GLU A 216 19.19 6.38 -8.22
CA GLU A 216 18.38 7.56 -7.87
C GLU A 216 17.92 7.55 -6.40
N ARG A 217 18.42 6.62 -5.58
CA ARG A 217 18.10 6.40 -4.16
C ARG A 217 16.62 6.13 -3.89
N ILE A 218 15.93 5.47 -4.83
CA ILE A 218 14.55 5.01 -4.67
C ILE A 218 14.56 3.56 -4.18
N VAL A 219 13.87 3.30 -3.06
CA VAL A 219 13.69 1.95 -2.49
C VAL A 219 12.47 1.28 -3.13
N PHE A 220 12.65 0.04 -3.58
CA PHE A 220 11.59 -0.84 -4.08
C PHE A 220 11.48 -2.08 -3.20
N LEU A 221 10.25 -2.44 -2.82
CA LEU A 221 9.92 -3.62 -2.02
C LEU A 221 8.98 -4.55 -2.80
N ASP A 222 9.48 -5.69 -3.31
CA ASP A 222 8.64 -6.75 -3.91
C ASP A 222 8.19 -7.74 -2.83
N THR A 223 6.92 -8.15 -2.86
CA THR A 223 6.35 -9.03 -1.82
C THR A 223 5.94 -10.38 -2.37
N GLN A 224 5.94 -11.38 -1.50
CA GLN A 224 5.19 -12.61 -1.76
C GLN A 224 3.70 -12.30 -2.09
N PRO A 225 3.07 -13.13 -2.93
CA PRO A 225 1.64 -13.00 -3.22
C PRO A 225 0.76 -13.10 -1.95
N ILE A 226 -0.15 -12.14 -1.80
CA ILE A 226 -1.22 -12.19 -0.81
C ILE A 226 -2.21 -13.32 -1.14
N LEU A 227 -2.76 -13.96 -0.12
CA LEU A 227 -3.76 -15.03 -0.22
C LEU A 227 -3.36 -16.20 -1.15
N SER A 228 -2.06 -16.48 -1.28
CA SER A 228 -1.52 -17.38 -2.31
C SER A 228 -1.81 -18.87 -2.04
N PRO A 229 -2.54 -19.57 -2.91
CA PRO A 229 -2.83 -21.00 -2.74
C PRO A 229 -1.56 -21.86 -2.66
N SER A 230 -0.50 -21.50 -3.40
CA SER A 230 0.79 -22.20 -3.36
C SER A 230 1.50 -22.17 -2.00
N ILE A 231 1.30 -21.11 -1.21
CA ILE A 231 1.89 -20.98 0.13
C ILE A 231 1.08 -21.84 1.11
N LEU A 232 -0.25 -21.87 0.97
CA LEU A 232 -1.13 -22.74 1.75
C LEU A 232 -0.87 -24.24 1.48
N ASP A 233 -0.73 -24.63 0.21
CA ASP A 233 -0.37 -26.00 -0.19
C ASP A 233 1.01 -26.41 0.38
N HIS A 234 2.01 -25.52 0.28
CA HIS A 234 3.34 -25.76 0.84
C HIS A 234 3.31 -25.91 2.38
N LEU A 235 2.45 -25.18 3.09
CA LEU A 235 2.26 -25.34 4.54
C LEU A 235 1.62 -26.69 4.89
N ILE A 236 0.60 -27.11 4.14
CA ILE A 236 -0.10 -28.39 4.33
C ILE A 236 0.84 -29.57 4.05
N ASN A 237 1.55 -29.55 2.92
CA ASN A 237 2.34 -30.69 2.46
C ASN A 237 3.67 -30.89 3.19
N ASN A 238 4.19 -29.88 3.89
CA ASN A 238 5.46 -29.96 4.63
C ASN A 238 5.29 -30.01 6.17
N ASP A 239 4.05 -30.11 6.66
CA ASP A 239 3.69 -30.16 8.09
C ASP A 239 4.45 -29.10 8.93
N ARG A 240 4.56 -27.88 8.37
CA ARG A 240 5.21 -26.75 9.05
C ARG A 240 4.41 -26.41 10.30
N LYS A 241 4.95 -26.77 11.47
CA LYS A 241 4.36 -26.47 12.78
C LYS A 241 3.87 -25.02 12.84
N LEU A 242 2.55 -24.84 12.81
CA LEU A 242 1.93 -23.54 12.96
C LEU A 242 2.30 -22.96 14.35
N PRO A 243 2.47 -21.63 14.49
CA PRO A 243 2.55 -21.02 15.81
C PRO A 243 1.29 -21.38 16.61
N PRO A 244 1.37 -21.61 17.93
CA PRO A 244 0.26 -22.11 18.75
C PRO A 244 -0.95 -21.14 18.83
N GLU A 245 -0.78 -19.92 18.33
CA GLU A 245 -1.81 -18.90 18.15
C GLU A 245 -2.77 -19.21 16.98
N TYR A 246 -2.40 -20.09 16.05
CA TYR A 246 -3.16 -20.40 14.83
C TYR A 246 -3.65 -21.85 14.81
N SER A 247 -4.97 -22.02 14.81
CA SER A 247 -5.63 -23.33 14.71
C SER A 247 -5.56 -23.93 13.30
N LEU A 248 -5.59 -23.10 12.25
CA LEU A 248 -5.79 -23.52 10.87
C LEU A 248 -4.82 -22.78 9.92
N PRO A 249 -4.25 -23.47 8.90
CA PRO A 249 -3.20 -22.89 8.06
C PRO A 249 -3.72 -21.80 7.11
N HIS A 250 -5.01 -21.78 6.77
CA HIS A 250 -5.59 -20.72 5.93
C HIS A 250 -5.67 -19.38 6.67
N THR A 251 -6.11 -19.39 7.95
CA THR A 251 -6.12 -18.20 8.82
C THR A 251 -4.72 -17.63 8.97
N TYR A 252 -3.70 -18.49 9.07
CA TYR A 252 -2.30 -18.06 9.13
C TYR A 252 -1.82 -17.38 7.83
N VAL A 253 -2.19 -17.90 6.64
CA VAL A 253 -1.87 -17.26 5.34
C VAL A 253 -2.61 -15.93 5.14
N GLU A 254 -3.84 -15.81 5.63
CA GLU A 254 -4.57 -14.53 5.65
C GLU A 254 -3.87 -13.53 6.59
N MET A 255 -3.46 -13.93 7.80
CA MET A 255 -2.76 -13.06 8.73
C MET A 255 -1.40 -12.61 8.19
N GLN A 256 -0.61 -13.50 7.57
CA GLN A 256 0.62 -13.12 6.88
C GLN A 256 0.37 -12.07 5.79
N SER A 257 -0.73 -12.21 5.04
CA SER A 257 -1.10 -11.25 3.99
C SER A 257 -1.43 -9.87 4.59
N LEU A 258 -2.21 -9.82 5.67
CA LEU A 258 -2.55 -8.59 6.38
C LEU A 258 -1.33 -7.95 7.05
N GLN A 259 -0.44 -8.74 7.67
CA GLN A 259 0.81 -8.26 8.26
C GLN A 259 1.68 -7.54 7.23
N ILE A 260 1.86 -8.12 6.04
CA ILE A 260 2.63 -7.50 4.95
C ILE A 260 1.96 -6.21 4.44
N ALA A 261 0.63 -6.23 4.24
CA ALA A 261 -0.09 -5.06 3.75
C ALA A 261 -0.08 -3.89 4.76
N ALA A 262 -0.33 -4.17 6.05
CA ALA A 262 -0.24 -3.21 7.14
C ALA A 262 1.18 -2.63 7.29
N PHE A 263 2.22 -3.47 7.17
CA PHE A 263 3.61 -3.03 7.15
C PHE A 263 3.88 -2.06 5.98
N LEU A 264 3.54 -2.44 4.73
CA LEU A 264 3.73 -1.56 3.57
C LEU A 264 2.96 -0.24 3.70
N PHE A 265 1.71 -0.28 4.18
CA PHE A 265 0.92 0.95 4.42
C PHE A 265 1.55 1.89 5.46
N THR A 266 2.46 1.39 6.30
CA THR A 266 3.11 2.16 7.36
C THR A 266 4.51 2.65 6.95
N VAL A 267 5.22 1.95 6.06
CA VAL A 267 6.63 2.28 5.70
C VAL A 267 6.84 2.76 4.27
N CYS A 268 5.83 2.69 3.39
CA CYS A 268 5.93 3.11 1.99
C CYS A 268 5.25 4.44 1.73
N HIS A 269 5.77 5.18 0.75
CA HIS A 269 5.13 6.39 0.23
C HIS A 269 4.08 6.06 -0.85
N VAL A 270 4.37 5.02 -1.64
CA VAL A 270 3.51 4.52 -2.72
C VAL A 270 3.35 3.00 -2.58
N VAL A 271 2.12 2.50 -2.73
CA VAL A 271 1.85 1.06 -2.81
C VAL A 271 1.11 0.76 -4.12
N ILE A 272 1.73 -0.04 -4.97
CA ILE A 272 1.20 -0.45 -6.27
C ILE A 272 0.41 -1.76 -6.11
N VAL A 273 -0.88 -1.73 -6.39
CA VAL A 273 -1.78 -2.90 -6.34
C VAL A 273 -1.89 -3.49 -7.74
N VAL A 274 -1.25 -4.63 -7.98
CA VAL A 274 -1.20 -5.28 -9.31
C VAL A 274 -2.30 -6.33 -9.46
N GLN A 275 -3.23 -6.06 -10.37
CA GLN A 275 -4.33 -6.94 -10.79
C GLN A 275 -4.08 -7.45 -12.22
N ASP A 276 -4.63 -8.62 -12.57
CA ASP A 276 -4.54 -9.16 -13.94
C ASP A 276 -5.90 -9.50 -14.58
N TRP A 277 -6.99 -9.29 -13.84
CA TRP A 277 -8.37 -9.19 -14.33
C TRP A 277 -9.14 -8.15 -13.51
N PHE A 278 -10.28 -7.68 -14.03
CA PHE A 278 -11.12 -6.65 -13.40
C PHE A 278 -12.58 -7.15 -13.32
N THR A 279 -13.30 -7.08 -12.19
CA THR A 279 -12.98 -6.46 -10.89
C THR A 279 -12.93 -7.51 -9.76
N ASP A 280 -11.81 -7.62 -9.05
CA ASP A 280 -11.73 -8.50 -7.86
C ASP A 280 -12.21 -7.80 -6.59
N LEU A 281 -13.45 -8.09 -6.18
CA LEU A 281 -14.06 -7.55 -4.95
C LEU A 281 -13.37 -8.02 -3.65
N SER A 282 -12.70 -9.17 -3.66
CA SER A 282 -11.99 -9.69 -2.49
C SER A 282 -10.77 -8.82 -2.16
N LEU A 283 -10.10 -8.31 -3.19
CA LEU A 283 -8.93 -7.45 -3.04
C LEU A 283 -9.28 -6.09 -2.42
N TYR A 284 -10.36 -5.43 -2.85
CA TYR A 284 -10.76 -4.14 -2.25
C TYR A 284 -11.15 -4.29 -0.77
N ARG A 285 -11.86 -5.37 -0.42
CA ARG A 285 -12.16 -5.71 0.99
C ARG A 285 -10.89 -5.97 1.79
N PHE A 286 -9.95 -6.75 1.25
CA PHE A 286 -8.66 -7.03 1.88
C PHE A 286 -7.86 -5.74 2.14
N LEU A 287 -7.84 -4.79 1.20
CA LEU A 287 -7.18 -3.49 1.38
C LEU A 287 -7.81 -2.69 2.52
N GLN A 288 -9.14 -2.68 2.63
CA GLN A 288 -9.89 -2.04 3.73
C GLN A 288 -9.61 -2.72 5.08
N THR A 289 -9.55 -4.06 5.14
CA THR A 289 -9.15 -4.79 6.35
C THR A 289 -7.69 -4.48 6.74
N ALA A 290 -6.77 -4.44 5.77
CA ALA A 290 -5.37 -4.11 6.00
C ALA A 290 -5.16 -2.66 6.50
N GLU A 291 -6.02 -1.74 6.05
CA GLU A 291 -6.05 -0.34 6.49
C GLU A 291 -6.43 -0.22 7.98
N MET A 292 -7.45 -0.97 8.43
CA MET A 292 -7.93 -0.94 9.83
C MET A 292 -7.00 -1.61 10.85
N VAL A 293 -6.07 -2.48 10.41
CA VAL A 293 -5.16 -3.24 11.31
C VAL A 293 -3.72 -2.72 11.32
N LYS A 294 -3.42 -1.61 10.61
CA LYS A 294 -2.09 -0.99 10.65
C LYS A 294 -1.80 -0.33 12.00
N PRO A 295 -0.53 -0.29 12.47
CA PRO A 295 -0.18 0.46 13.66
C PRO A 295 -0.45 1.95 13.47
N SER A 296 -1.08 2.60 14.46
CA SER A 296 -1.35 4.03 14.40
C SER A 296 -0.05 4.84 14.34
N THR A 297 0.21 5.48 13.20
CA THR A 297 1.39 6.32 12.99
C THR A 297 0.99 7.79 12.84
N PRO A 298 1.47 8.67 13.76
CA PRO A 298 1.04 10.05 13.78
C PRO A 298 1.75 10.84 12.67
N SER A 299 0.96 11.54 11.86
CA SER A 299 1.43 12.33 10.73
C SER A 299 2.24 13.56 11.22
N PRO A 300 3.22 14.03 10.44
CA PRO A 300 3.80 15.34 10.65
C PRO A 300 2.76 16.45 10.37
N SER A 301 2.64 17.38 11.32
CA SER A 301 1.59 18.39 11.40
C SER A 301 1.81 19.60 10.46
N HIS A 302 2.15 19.36 9.18
CA HIS A 302 2.57 20.42 8.24
C HIS A 302 1.94 20.40 6.82
N GLU A 303 0.95 19.55 6.53
CA GLU A 303 0.10 19.71 5.33
C GLU A 303 -1.05 20.72 5.61
N SER A 304 -0.69 21.98 5.84
CA SER A 304 -1.64 23.03 6.24
C SER A 304 -2.45 23.60 5.06
N SER A 305 -3.57 22.97 4.71
CA SER A 305 -4.54 23.56 3.76
C SER A 305 -6.02 23.21 4.04
N SER A 306 -6.65 24.05 4.87
CA SER A 306 -8.08 24.43 4.78
C SER A 306 -9.14 23.34 4.51
N SER A 307 -9.54 22.60 5.56
CA SER A 307 -10.94 22.21 5.73
C SER A 307 -11.33 22.28 7.22
N SER A 308 -12.47 22.87 7.54
CA SER A 308 -12.93 23.03 8.92
C SER A 308 -13.63 21.77 9.41
N GLY A 309 -12.84 20.84 9.97
CA GLY A 309 -13.29 19.63 10.65
C GLY A 309 -12.55 19.46 11.98
N SER A 310 -12.99 18.52 12.81
CA SER A 310 -12.34 18.19 14.08
C SER A 310 -10.91 17.67 13.87
N ASP A 311 -9.98 18.10 14.73
CA ASP A 311 -8.58 17.67 14.77
C ASP A 311 -8.46 16.23 15.33
N GLU A 312 -8.98 15.28 14.56
CA GLU A 312 -8.72 13.85 14.72
C GLU A 312 -7.28 13.61 14.27
N GLY A 313 -6.39 13.45 15.26
CA GLY A 313 -4.94 13.61 15.12
C GLY A 313 -4.39 12.92 13.88
N THR A 314 -3.98 13.73 12.90
CA THR A 314 -3.79 13.29 11.51
C THR A 314 -2.91 12.05 11.45
N GLU A 315 -3.43 10.98 10.84
CA GLU A 315 -2.72 9.71 10.72
C GLU A 315 -2.10 9.57 9.32
N TYR A 316 -0.97 8.87 9.22
CA TYR A 316 -0.34 8.62 7.92
C TYR A 316 -1.12 7.59 7.08
N TYR A 317 -1.35 7.93 5.81
CA TYR A 317 -1.90 7.05 4.77
C TYR A 317 -1.11 7.23 3.46
N PRO A 318 -0.64 6.14 2.83
CA PRO A 318 0.19 6.18 1.62
C PRO A 318 -0.62 6.50 0.36
N HIS A 319 0.09 6.80 -0.73
CA HIS A 319 -0.50 6.84 -2.07
C HIS A 319 -0.72 5.43 -2.61
N LEU A 320 -1.95 5.14 -3.05
CA LEU A 320 -2.31 3.87 -3.65
C LEU A 320 -2.40 4.03 -5.17
N VAL A 321 -1.82 3.09 -5.91
CA VAL A 321 -1.86 3.05 -7.38
C VAL A 321 -2.41 1.70 -7.83
N PHE A 322 -3.50 1.69 -8.58
CA PHE A 322 -4.06 0.47 -9.16
C PHE A 322 -3.40 0.21 -10.52
N LEU A 323 -2.78 -0.96 -10.68
CA LEU A 323 -2.12 -1.37 -11.91
C LEU A 323 -2.84 -2.57 -12.52
N GLN A 324 -3.65 -2.33 -13.54
CA GLN A 324 -4.29 -3.38 -14.33
C GLN A 324 -3.27 -3.90 -15.35
N ASN A 325 -2.55 -4.95 -14.97
CA ASN A 325 -1.66 -5.68 -15.86
C ASN A 325 -2.44 -6.62 -16.78
N LYS A 326 -1.78 -7.14 -17.82
CA LYS A 326 -2.36 -8.03 -18.85
C LYS A 326 -3.59 -7.44 -19.56
N ALA A 327 -3.67 -6.10 -19.59
CA ALA A 327 -4.77 -5.37 -20.21
C ALA A 327 -4.89 -5.69 -21.71
N ARG A 328 -6.12 -5.71 -22.20
CA ARG A 328 -6.49 -6.02 -23.59
C ARG A 328 -7.00 -4.76 -24.28
N ARG A 329 -7.11 -4.80 -25.61
CA ARG A 329 -7.67 -3.70 -26.44
C ARG A 329 -8.99 -3.13 -25.93
N GLU A 330 -9.84 -3.96 -25.31
CA GLU A 330 -11.11 -3.54 -24.70
C GLU A 330 -10.96 -2.65 -23.46
N ASP A 331 -9.86 -2.76 -22.71
CA ASP A 331 -9.56 -1.93 -21.54
C ASP A 331 -9.13 -0.52 -21.93
N PHE A 332 -8.45 -0.39 -23.08
CA PHE A 332 -8.10 0.89 -23.71
C PHE A 332 -9.28 1.57 -24.45
N CYS A 333 -10.52 1.14 -24.22
CA CYS A 333 -11.71 1.83 -24.70
C CYS A 333 -12.18 2.87 -23.65
N PRO A 334 -12.28 4.18 -23.97
CA PRO A 334 -12.65 5.21 -22.98
C PRO A 334 -13.93 4.94 -22.18
N ARG A 335 -14.92 4.27 -22.80
CA ARG A 335 -16.14 3.83 -22.10
C ARG A 335 -15.84 2.84 -20.96
N LYS A 336 -14.95 1.87 -21.17
CA LYS A 336 -14.53 0.90 -20.14
C LYS A 336 -13.62 1.57 -19.10
N LEU A 337 -12.75 2.49 -19.55
CA LEU A 337 -11.93 3.34 -18.66
C LEU A 337 -12.80 4.10 -17.64
N ARG A 338 -13.84 4.83 -18.06
CA ARG A 338 -14.75 5.55 -17.13
C ARG A 338 -15.50 4.60 -16.19
N GLN A 339 -15.88 3.42 -16.67
CA GLN A 339 -16.50 2.38 -15.83
C GLN A 339 -15.52 1.85 -14.77
N MET A 340 -14.24 1.63 -15.11
CA MET A 340 -13.21 1.23 -14.15
C MET A 340 -13.03 2.29 -13.05
N HIS A 341 -12.93 3.57 -13.43
CA HIS A 341 -12.77 4.68 -12.48
C HIS A 341 -13.97 4.78 -11.52
N LEU A 342 -15.20 4.75 -12.06
CA LEU A 342 -16.43 4.80 -11.26
C LEU A 342 -16.53 3.62 -10.29
N VAL A 343 -16.19 2.40 -10.72
CA VAL A 343 -16.24 1.20 -9.87
C VAL A 343 -15.19 1.24 -8.75
N ILE A 344 -13.95 1.65 -9.06
CA ILE A 344 -12.89 1.79 -8.04
C ILE A 344 -13.27 2.86 -7.01
N ASP A 345 -13.80 4.00 -7.45
CA ASP A 345 -14.27 5.07 -6.56
C ASP A 345 -15.37 4.57 -5.62
N GLN A 346 -16.44 3.97 -6.15
CA GLN A 346 -17.54 3.44 -5.34
C GLN A 346 -17.12 2.34 -4.37
N LEU A 347 -16.11 1.54 -4.71
CA LEU A 347 -15.56 0.51 -3.81
C LEU A 347 -14.64 1.08 -2.72
N MET A 348 -13.93 2.18 -2.99
CA MET A 348 -12.95 2.80 -2.09
C MET A 348 -13.44 4.11 -1.43
N ALA A 349 -14.71 4.49 -1.61
CA ALA A 349 -15.30 5.75 -1.11
C ALA A 349 -15.21 5.97 0.41
N HIS A 350 -14.94 4.92 1.19
CA HIS A 350 -14.77 4.94 2.65
C HIS A 350 -13.36 4.56 3.12
N SER A 351 -12.39 4.48 2.21
CA SER A 351 -10.97 4.30 2.53
C SER A 351 -10.27 5.66 2.63
N HIS A 352 -9.40 5.82 3.63
CA HIS A 352 -8.56 7.00 3.84
C HIS A 352 -7.25 6.95 3.01
N LEU A 353 -6.97 5.84 2.32
CA LEU A 353 -5.80 5.70 1.44
C LEU A 353 -5.82 6.75 0.31
N ARG A 354 -4.65 7.30 -0.07
CA ARG A 354 -4.56 8.36 -1.09
C ARG A 354 -4.62 7.76 -2.51
N TYR A 355 -5.82 7.32 -2.94
CA TYR A 355 -6.05 6.60 -4.21
C TYR A 355 -6.54 7.48 -5.39
N LYS A 356 -6.63 8.80 -5.23
CA LYS A 356 -7.07 9.76 -6.27
C LYS A 356 -6.03 10.84 -6.56
N GLY A 357 -6.15 11.48 -7.72
CA GLY A 357 -5.56 12.79 -7.99
C GLY A 357 -4.02 12.88 -7.97
N THR A 358 -3.30 11.75 -7.99
CA THR A 358 -1.82 11.74 -8.00
C THR A 358 -1.24 11.23 -9.32
N LEU A 359 -1.89 10.26 -9.97
CA LEU A 359 -1.38 9.62 -11.20
C LEU A 359 -2.49 9.58 -12.26
N SER A 360 -2.34 10.39 -13.31
CA SER A 360 -3.34 10.54 -14.38
C SER A 360 -2.87 9.91 -15.69
N MET A 361 -3.65 8.97 -16.24
CA MET A 361 -3.42 8.43 -17.59
C MET A 361 -3.71 9.46 -18.69
N LEU A 362 -4.63 10.38 -18.43
CA LEU A 362 -5.00 11.43 -19.39
C LEU A 362 -3.85 12.42 -19.57
N GLN A 363 -3.29 12.92 -18.47
CA GLN A 363 -2.12 13.81 -18.49
C GLN A 363 -0.87 13.12 -19.07
N CYS A 364 -0.73 11.80 -18.87
CA CYS A 364 0.32 11.00 -19.53
C CYS A 364 0.16 10.88 -21.06
N ASN A 365 -0.87 11.47 -21.68
CA ASN A 365 -1.19 11.37 -23.10
C ASN A 365 -1.29 9.92 -23.58
N VAL A 366 -1.97 9.06 -22.79
CA VAL A 366 -2.30 7.68 -23.18
C VAL A 366 -3.56 7.64 -24.05
N PHE A 367 -4.46 8.61 -23.87
CA PHE A 367 -5.69 8.79 -24.64
C PHE A 367 -5.73 10.18 -25.31
N PRO A 368 -5.04 10.39 -26.45
CA PRO A 368 -4.99 11.68 -27.12
C PRO A 368 -6.39 12.19 -27.48
N GLY A 369 -6.67 13.45 -27.15
CA GLY A 369 -7.95 14.12 -27.46
C GLY A 369 -9.10 13.81 -26.50
N LEU A 370 -8.88 13.04 -25.43
CA LEU A 370 -9.88 12.85 -24.36
C LEU A 370 -9.69 13.94 -23.28
N PRO A 371 -10.70 14.80 -23.00
CA PRO A 371 -10.56 15.86 -22.00
C PRO A 371 -10.62 15.31 -20.57
N PRO A 372 -10.03 16.01 -19.57
CA PRO A 372 -10.13 15.63 -18.16
C PRO A 372 -11.59 15.44 -17.70
N ASP A 373 -12.46 16.37 -18.10
CA ASP A 373 -13.91 16.41 -17.81
C ASP A 373 -14.70 15.17 -18.26
N PHE A 374 -14.07 14.24 -18.98
CA PHE A 374 -14.66 12.95 -19.34
C PHE A 374 -14.79 11.99 -18.13
N LEU A 375 -13.93 12.13 -17.12
CA LEU A 375 -13.94 11.32 -15.90
C LEU A 375 -14.51 12.14 -14.73
N ASP A 376 -15.61 11.67 -14.14
CA ASP A 376 -16.26 12.37 -13.01
C ASP A 376 -15.35 12.43 -11.75
N CYS A 377 -14.48 11.43 -11.59
CA CYS A 377 -13.41 11.34 -10.60
C CYS A 377 -12.22 10.57 -11.20
N GLU A 378 -11.01 11.13 -11.17
CA GLU A 378 -9.79 10.41 -11.58
C GLU A 378 -9.10 9.73 -10.38
N VAL A 379 -9.29 8.40 -10.29
CA VAL A 379 -8.52 7.50 -9.43
C VAL A 379 -7.14 7.23 -10.03
N ASN A 380 -6.17 6.87 -9.20
CA ASN A 380 -4.80 6.52 -9.59
C ASN A 380 -4.73 5.14 -10.29
N LEU A 381 -5.40 4.98 -11.42
CA LEU A 381 -5.42 3.75 -12.24
C LEU A 381 -4.41 3.86 -13.38
N PHE A 382 -3.67 2.78 -13.66
CA PHE A 382 -2.83 2.64 -14.85
C PHE A 382 -3.05 1.28 -15.53
N LEU A 383 -3.03 1.26 -16.87
CA LEU A 383 -3.19 0.05 -17.68
C LEU A 383 -1.85 -0.39 -18.27
N MET A 384 -1.48 -1.66 -18.08
CA MET A 384 -0.32 -2.30 -18.71
C MET A 384 -0.78 -3.47 -19.59
N PRO A 385 -0.51 -3.46 -20.91
CA PRO A 385 -0.89 -4.55 -21.79
C PRO A 385 -0.01 -5.78 -21.55
N PHE A 386 -0.31 -6.87 -22.24
CA PHE A 386 0.69 -7.94 -22.43
C PHE A 386 1.97 -7.36 -23.06
N MET A 387 3.12 -7.89 -22.64
CA MET A 387 4.38 -7.63 -23.33
C MET A 387 4.37 -8.35 -24.67
N ASP A 388 4.75 -7.66 -25.74
CA ASP A 388 4.80 -8.22 -27.08
C ASP A 388 5.75 -9.43 -27.11
N SER A 389 5.29 -10.57 -27.63
CA SER A 389 6.16 -11.74 -27.83
C SER A 389 6.77 -11.67 -29.23
N GLU A 390 8.08 -11.82 -29.35
CA GLU A 390 8.78 -11.79 -30.64
C GLU A 390 8.26 -12.86 -31.63
N ALA A 391 7.60 -13.91 -31.12
CA ALA A 391 6.90 -14.92 -31.91
C ALA A 391 5.77 -14.36 -32.82
N GLU A 392 5.17 -13.21 -32.49
CA GLU A 392 4.20 -12.55 -33.40
C GLU A 392 4.90 -11.71 -34.49
N SER A 393 6.15 -11.28 -34.28
CA SER A 393 6.98 -10.62 -35.31
C SER A 393 7.77 -11.59 -36.21
N GLU A 394 8.04 -12.81 -35.73
CA GLU A 394 8.71 -13.90 -36.46
C GLU A 394 7.91 -14.48 -37.65
N THR A 395 6.73 -13.91 -37.96
CA THR A 395 6.00 -14.19 -39.21
C THR A 395 5.98 -12.98 -40.16
N PRO A 396 7.15 -12.56 -40.70
CA PRO A 396 7.15 -11.60 -41.80
C PRO A 396 6.38 -12.21 -42.98
N PRO A 397 5.45 -11.48 -43.61
CA PRO A 397 4.66 -12.02 -44.71
C PRO A 397 5.60 -12.41 -45.87
N ARG A 398 5.65 -13.72 -46.11
CA ARG A 398 6.58 -14.45 -46.99
C ARG A 398 6.94 -13.62 -48.23
N ALA A 399 8.16 -13.10 -48.26
CA ALA A 399 8.60 -12.10 -49.23
C ALA A 399 8.41 -12.59 -50.68
N GLY A 400 7.38 -12.05 -51.35
CA GLY A 400 7.20 -12.22 -52.79
C GLY A 400 8.26 -11.45 -53.58
N PRO A 401 8.56 -11.87 -54.82
CA PRO A 401 9.64 -11.27 -55.60
C PRO A 401 9.43 -9.76 -55.84
N SER A 402 10.39 -8.98 -55.36
CA SER A 402 10.77 -7.61 -55.79
C SER A 402 9.71 -6.51 -55.86
N SER A 403 8.47 -6.72 -55.41
CA SER A 403 7.38 -5.72 -55.56
C SER A 403 6.32 -5.71 -54.45
N SER A 404 6.56 -6.40 -53.33
CA SER A 404 5.65 -6.42 -52.17
C SER A 404 5.35 -4.98 -51.67
N PRO A 405 4.10 -4.49 -51.72
CA PRO A 405 3.78 -3.12 -51.33
C PRO A 405 3.94 -2.93 -49.81
N LEU A 406 4.32 -1.73 -49.37
CA LEU A 406 4.51 -1.40 -47.95
C LEU A 406 3.29 -1.72 -47.07
N PHE A 407 2.09 -1.71 -47.65
CA PHE A 407 0.84 -2.14 -47.00
C PHE A 407 0.92 -3.57 -46.43
N SER A 408 1.61 -4.48 -47.11
CA SER A 408 1.83 -5.86 -46.64
C SER A 408 2.80 -5.95 -45.47
N LEU A 409 3.58 -4.91 -45.19
CA LEU A 409 4.51 -4.85 -44.05
C LEU A 409 3.93 -4.09 -42.84
N LEU A 410 2.67 -3.66 -42.91
CA LEU A 410 2.00 -3.00 -41.79
C LEU A 410 1.69 -4.01 -40.67
N PRO A 411 2.02 -3.72 -39.40
CA PRO A 411 1.69 -4.59 -38.29
C PRO A 411 0.19 -4.63 -38.03
N GLY A 412 -0.29 -5.72 -37.42
CA GLY A 412 -1.69 -5.86 -37.02
C GLY A 412 -2.13 -4.77 -36.02
N TYR A 413 -3.37 -4.31 -36.14
CA TYR A 413 -3.92 -3.28 -35.24
C TYR A 413 -4.16 -3.83 -33.82
N ARG A 414 -3.17 -3.62 -32.94
CA ARG A 414 -3.23 -3.98 -31.51
C ARG A 414 -4.28 -3.16 -30.75
N GLY A 415 -4.42 -1.87 -31.10
CA GLY A 415 -5.40 -0.96 -30.50
C GLY A 415 -5.07 -0.51 -29.06
N HIS A 416 -3.79 -0.52 -28.69
CA HIS A 416 -3.24 0.09 -27.48
C HIS A 416 -1.80 0.57 -27.75
N PRO A 417 -1.22 1.46 -26.91
CA PRO A 417 0.19 1.82 -27.01
C PRO A 417 1.14 0.63 -26.76
N SER A 418 2.41 0.77 -27.14
CA SER A 418 3.42 -0.27 -26.90
C SER A 418 3.73 -0.44 -25.41
N PHE A 419 4.08 -1.66 -25.02
CA PHE A 419 4.45 -2.01 -23.64
C PHE A 419 5.57 -1.12 -23.10
N GLN A 420 6.65 -0.95 -23.87
CA GLN A 420 7.81 -0.11 -23.51
C GLN A 420 7.41 1.37 -23.25
N SER A 421 6.49 1.94 -24.05
CA SER A 421 6.02 3.32 -23.86
C SER A 421 5.22 3.48 -22.56
N LEU A 422 4.41 2.48 -22.22
CA LEU A 422 3.62 2.50 -20.98
C LEU A 422 4.48 2.23 -19.73
N VAL A 423 5.47 1.34 -19.80
CA VAL A 423 6.51 1.18 -18.75
C VAL A 423 7.23 2.50 -18.52
N SER A 424 7.69 3.18 -19.58
CA SER A 424 8.39 4.47 -19.48
C SER A 424 7.53 5.55 -18.81
N LYS A 425 6.26 5.67 -19.22
CA LYS A 425 5.29 6.60 -18.61
C LYS A 425 5.07 6.28 -17.13
N LEU A 426 4.76 5.03 -16.79
CA LEU A 426 4.56 4.60 -15.40
C LEU A 426 5.79 4.84 -14.53
N ARG A 427 6.99 4.50 -15.03
CA ARG A 427 8.26 4.77 -14.34
C ARG A 427 8.44 6.26 -14.04
N SER A 428 8.21 7.12 -15.04
CA SER A 428 8.33 8.58 -14.84
C SER A 428 7.34 9.13 -13.81
N GLN A 429 6.11 8.63 -13.78
CA GLN A 429 5.10 9.02 -12.78
C GLN A 429 5.49 8.53 -11.38
N VAL A 430 5.79 7.24 -11.23
CA VAL A 430 6.14 6.63 -9.93
C VAL A 430 7.39 7.28 -9.31
N MET A 431 8.42 7.58 -10.12
CA MET A 431 9.62 8.29 -9.65
C MET A 431 9.38 9.75 -9.26
N SER A 432 8.30 10.37 -9.76
CA SER A 432 7.91 11.76 -9.49
C SER A 432 6.87 11.88 -8.36
N MET A 433 6.51 10.77 -7.71
CA MET A 433 5.53 10.77 -6.60
C MET A 433 6.05 11.57 -5.40
N ALA A 434 5.10 12.13 -4.63
CA ALA A 434 5.40 12.90 -3.43
C ALA A 434 6.16 12.06 -2.37
N ARG A 435 7.00 12.74 -1.58
CA ARG A 435 7.83 12.18 -0.50
C ARG A 435 7.40 12.76 0.88
N PRO A 436 6.13 12.58 1.29
CA PRO A 436 5.67 13.07 2.59
C PRO A 436 6.39 12.35 3.73
N GLN A 437 6.68 13.06 4.81
CA GLN A 437 7.43 12.49 5.94
C GLN A 437 6.61 11.38 6.65
N LEU A 438 7.16 10.17 6.72
CA LEU A 438 6.54 8.99 7.34
C LEU A 438 6.41 9.05 8.88
N SER A 439 7.00 10.06 9.51
CA SER A 439 6.98 10.24 10.97
C SER A 439 7.16 11.72 11.36
N HIS A 440 6.94 12.05 12.63
CA HIS A 440 7.26 13.38 13.19
C HIS A 440 8.72 13.84 13.01
N THR A 441 9.65 12.91 12.76
CA THR A 441 11.08 13.21 12.53
C THR A 441 11.45 12.98 11.07
N ILE A 442 12.25 13.88 10.50
CA ILE A 442 12.82 13.67 9.15
C ILE A 442 13.73 12.45 9.18
N LEU A 443 13.40 11.45 8.37
CA LEU A 443 14.15 10.20 8.30
C LEU A 443 15.26 10.27 7.25
N THR A 444 16.44 9.75 7.60
CA THR A 444 17.42 9.28 6.61
C THR A 444 17.04 7.87 6.14
N GLU A 445 17.65 7.36 5.07
CA GLU A 445 17.43 5.98 4.61
C GLU A 445 17.70 4.95 5.73
N LYS A 446 18.80 5.10 6.49
CA LYS A 446 19.11 4.22 7.64
C LYS A 446 18.12 4.37 8.80
N ASN A 447 17.65 5.60 9.07
CA ASN A 447 16.63 5.82 10.10
C ASN A 447 15.27 5.25 9.66
N TRP A 448 14.94 5.29 8.36
CA TRP A 448 13.81 4.58 7.78
C TRP A 448 13.95 3.06 7.93
N PHE A 449 15.14 2.50 7.73
CA PHE A 449 15.39 1.06 7.94
C PHE A 449 15.15 0.63 9.40
N HIS A 450 15.71 1.37 10.37
CA HIS A 450 15.48 1.10 11.80
C HIS A 450 14.04 1.37 12.24
N TYR A 451 13.34 2.30 11.59
CA TYR A 451 11.91 2.53 11.78
C TYR A 451 11.10 1.34 11.25
N ALA A 452 11.36 0.89 10.01
CA ALA A 452 10.69 -0.24 9.39
C ALA A 452 10.89 -1.54 10.19
N ALA A 453 12.10 -1.81 10.69
CA ALA A 453 12.36 -2.93 11.60
C ALA A 453 11.45 -2.90 12.84
N ARG A 454 11.31 -1.73 13.46
CA ARG A 454 10.42 -1.52 14.64
C ARG A 454 8.94 -1.68 14.28
N ILE A 455 8.52 -1.20 13.12
CA ILE A 455 7.14 -1.37 12.63
C ILE A 455 6.85 -2.85 12.37
N TRP A 456 7.75 -3.60 11.71
CA TRP A 456 7.60 -5.04 11.47
C TRP A 456 7.42 -5.81 12.79
N ASP A 457 8.28 -5.51 13.76
CA ASP A 457 8.27 -6.14 15.07
C ASP A 457 7.04 -5.76 15.92
N GLY A 458 6.47 -4.57 15.70
CA GLY A 458 5.18 -4.13 16.25
C GLY A 458 3.97 -4.77 15.57
N VAL A 459 3.98 -4.90 14.24
CA VAL A 459 2.94 -5.57 13.44
C VAL A 459 2.82 -7.05 13.83
N LYS A 460 3.96 -7.76 13.98
CA LYS A 460 3.98 -9.16 14.46
C LYS A 460 3.43 -9.34 15.88
N LYS A 461 3.33 -8.26 16.67
CA LYS A 461 2.84 -8.26 18.07
C LYS A 461 1.53 -7.46 18.22
N SER A 462 0.87 -7.12 17.11
CA SER A 462 -0.33 -6.26 17.10
C SER A 462 -1.55 -6.96 17.70
N SER A 463 -2.15 -6.32 18.70
CA SER A 463 -3.40 -6.77 19.32
C SER A 463 -4.57 -6.79 18.33
N ALA A 464 -4.62 -5.87 17.37
CA ALA A 464 -5.68 -5.78 16.37
C ALA A 464 -5.65 -6.98 15.41
N LEU A 465 -4.46 -7.40 14.96
CA LEU A 465 -4.29 -8.62 14.15
C LEU A 465 -4.60 -9.88 14.98
N ALA A 466 -4.16 -9.93 16.23
CA ALA A 466 -4.52 -11.02 17.14
C ALA A 466 -6.02 -11.05 17.49
N GLU A 467 -6.76 -9.95 17.31
CA GLU A 467 -8.23 -9.90 17.45
C GLU A 467 -8.94 -10.34 16.18
N TYR A 468 -8.55 -9.81 15.03
CA TYR A 468 -9.08 -10.26 13.74
C TYR A 468 -8.87 -11.77 13.53
N SER A 469 -7.69 -12.30 13.88
CA SER A 469 -7.42 -13.74 13.86
C SER A 469 -8.30 -14.56 14.81
N ARG A 470 -8.78 -13.99 15.93
CA ARG A 470 -9.72 -14.64 16.86
C ARG A 470 -11.17 -14.62 16.38
N LEU A 471 -11.52 -13.73 15.44
CA LEU A 471 -12.84 -13.66 14.81
C LEU A 471 -13.00 -14.62 13.62
N LEU A 472 -11.90 -15.26 13.18
CA LEU A 472 -11.85 -16.25 12.10
C LEU A 472 -11.60 -17.69 12.59
N ALA A 473 -11.60 -17.92 13.91
CA ALA A 473 -11.14 -19.16 14.55
C ALA A 473 -12.27 -20.11 14.98
#